data_AF-A0A2A6P720-F1
#
_entry.id   AF-A0A2A6P720-F1
#
_cell.length_a   1.000
_cell.length_b   1.000
_cell.length_c   1.000
_cell.angle_alpha   90.00
_cell.angle_beta   90.00
_cell.angle_gamma   90.00
#
_symmetry.space_group_name_H-M   'P 1'
#
loop_
_entity.id
_entity.type
_entity.pdbx_description
1 polymer ?
#
loop_
_entity_poly.entity_id
_entity_poly.type
_entity_poly.pdbx_seq_one_letter_code
_entity_poly.pdbx_strand_id
1 'polypeptide(L)' 'MMKPGYGEERRHKHEGSLYRIRDVWGDDGRLVRCEYATKTDGGSTVWFPCREGVLFSEIEPFEKAAA' A
#
# COMPACT_ATOMS: atom_id res chain seq x y z
N MET A 1 -17.49 -15.54 -8.05
CA MET A 1 -16.35 -14.62 -8.23
C MET A 1 -15.72 -14.45 -6.85
N MET A 2 -14.68 -15.23 -6.54
CA MET A 2 -13.95 -15.10 -5.27
C MET A 2 -13.04 -13.88 -5.37
N LYS A 3 -12.96 -13.11 -4.29
CA LYS A 3 -12.20 -11.84 -4.25
C LYS A 3 -10.70 -12.17 -4.16
N PRO A 4 -9.81 -11.35 -4.76
CA PRO A 4 -8.37 -11.54 -4.62
C PRO A 4 -7.96 -11.62 -3.14
N GLY A 5 -6.97 -12.45 -2.85
CA GLY A 5 -6.40 -12.58 -1.52
C GLY A 5 -5.50 -11.40 -1.22
N TYR A 6 -5.84 -10.59 -0.21
CA TYR A 6 -4.94 -9.55 0.27
C TYR A 6 -3.91 -10.16 1.21
N GLY A 7 -2.63 -9.92 0.95
CA GLY A 7 -1.53 -10.30 1.82
C GLY A 7 -1.50 -9.48 3.12
N GLU A 8 -0.56 -9.83 3.99
CA GLU A 8 -0.32 -9.07 5.22
C GLU A 8 0.08 -7.63 4.91
N GLU A 9 -0.49 -6.70 5.66
CA GLU A 9 -0.10 -5.31 5.58
C GLU A 9 1.25 -5.08 6.27
N ARG A 10 2.16 -4.44 5.56
CA ARG A 10 3.45 -4.01 6.05
C ARG A 10 3.48 -2.51 6.26
N ARG A 11 4.04 -2.08 7.38
CA ARG A 11 4.22 -0.67 7.75
C ARG A 11 5.69 -0.29 7.67
N HIS A 12 6.00 0.81 7.00
CA HIS A 12 7.37 1.31 6.88
C HIS A 12 7.44 2.80 7.15
N LYS A 13 8.39 3.23 7.99
CA LYS A 13 8.66 4.64 8.24
C LYS A 13 9.85 5.08 7.38
N HIS A 14 9.67 6.12 6.58
CA HIS A 14 10.70 6.68 5.72
C HIS A 14 10.60 8.20 5.76
N GLU A 15 11.72 8.88 6.07
CA GLU A 15 11.80 10.35 6.16
C GLU A 15 10.68 10.99 7.01
N GLY A 16 10.35 10.36 8.14
CA GLY A 16 9.30 10.83 9.06
C GLY A 16 7.86 10.53 8.60
N SER A 17 7.66 10.08 7.37
CA SER A 17 6.36 9.66 6.85
C SER A 17 6.12 8.16 7.09
N LEU A 18 4.86 7.77 7.22
CA LEU A 18 4.43 6.37 7.35
C LEU A 18 3.83 5.89 6.03
N TYR A 19 4.33 4.77 5.54
CA TYR A 19 3.82 4.06 4.38
C TYR A 19 3.21 2.73 4.81
N ARG A 20 2.10 2.35 4.18
CA ARG A 20 1.41 1.07 4.37
C ARG A 20 1.33 0.39 3.01
N ILE A 21 1.80 -0.85 2.93
CA ILE A 21 1.89 -1.61 1.67
C ILE A 21 1.35 -3.01 1.91
N ARG A 22 0.66 -3.58 0.93
CA ARG A 22 0.24 -4.98 0.94
C ARG A 22 0.45 -5.60 -0.43
N ASP A 23 0.56 -6.92 -0.43
CA ASP A 23 0.56 -7.70 -1.65
C ASP A 23 -0.86 -8.11 -2.02
N VAL A 24 -1.12 -8.26 -3.31
CA VAL A 24 -2.37 -8.81 -3.85
C VAL A 24 -2.02 -10.12 -4.54
N TRP A 25 -2.60 -11.19 -4.03
CA TRP A 25 -2.38 -12.55 -4.51
C TRP A 25 -3.55 -12.98 -5.42
N GLY A 26 -3.19 -13.60 -6.54
CA GLY A 26 -4.13 -14.26 -7.42
C GLY A 26 -4.59 -15.58 -6.84
N ASP A 27 -5.66 -16.14 -7.42
CA ASP A 27 -6.24 -17.41 -6.98
C ASP A 27 -5.29 -18.60 -7.16
N ASP A 28 -4.28 -18.45 -8.03
CA ASP A 28 -3.21 -19.42 -8.26
C ASP A 28 -2.03 -19.29 -7.26
N GLY A 29 -2.17 -18.41 -6.26
CA GLY A 29 -1.14 -18.12 -5.27
C GLY A 29 0.02 -17.28 -5.80
N ARG A 30 -0.05 -16.77 -7.04
CA ARG A 30 0.97 -15.88 -7.59
C ARG A 30 0.74 -14.44 -7.15
N LEU A 31 1.83 -13.71 -6.96
CA LEU A 31 1.77 -12.28 -6.74
C LEU A 31 1.25 -11.61 -8.01
N VAL A 32 0.12 -10.90 -7.89
CA VAL A 32 -0.49 -10.16 -9.01
C VAL A 32 0.04 -8.73 -9.05
N ARG A 33 0.07 -8.07 -7.89
CA ARG A 33 0.55 -6.68 -7.74
C ARG A 33 0.80 -6.33 -6.28
N CYS A 34 1.42 -5.18 -6.06
CA CYS A 34 1.47 -4.53 -4.77
C CYS A 34 0.44 -3.40 -4.72
N GLU A 35 0.01 -3.02 -3.52
CA GLU A 35 -0.81 -1.84 -3.29
C GLU A 35 -0.23 -1.03 -2.12
N TYR A 36 -0.27 0.29 -2.23
CA TYR A 36 0.03 1.20 -1.13
C TYR A 36 -1.25 1.88 -0.65
N ALA A 37 -1.32 2.19 0.65
CA ALA A 37 -2.46 2.85 1.24
C ALA A 37 -2.23 4.35 1.42
N THR A 38 -3.22 5.17 1.09
CA THR A 38 -3.30 6.58 1.48
C THR A 38 -4.49 6.81 2.40
N LYS A 39 -4.53 7.98 3.03
CA LYS A 39 -5.63 8.42 3.88
C LYS A 39 -6.34 9.58 3.19
N THR A 40 -7.65 9.47 3.01
CA THR A 40 -8.46 10.59 2.51
C THR A 40 -8.61 11.67 3.58
N ASP A 41 -9.03 12.86 3.17
CA ASP A 41 -9.31 13.97 4.09
C ASP A 41 -10.36 13.62 5.16
N GLY A 42 -11.27 12.67 4.85
CA GLY A 42 -12.26 12.14 5.79
C GLY A 42 -11.74 11.03 6.72
N GLY A 43 -10.45 10.68 6.65
CA GLY A 43 -9.81 9.67 7.49
C GLY A 43 -9.93 8.22 6.98
N SER A 44 -10.60 7.99 5.85
CA SER A 44 -10.74 6.66 5.25
C SER A 44 -9.44 6.20 4.60
N THR A 45 -9.15 4.90 4.69
CA THR A 45 -8.01 4.28 3.99
C THR A 45 -8.41 3.91 2.56
N VAL A 46 -7.61 4.31 1.58
CA VAL A 46 -7.77 3.92 0.16
C VAL A 46 -6.49 3.25 -0.32
N TRP A 47 -6.62 2.18 -1.09
CA TRP A 47 -5.50 1.39 -1.61
C TRP A 47 -5.33 1.62 -3.10
N PHE A 48 -4.10 1.92 -3.52
CA PHE A 48 -3.73 2.20 -4.90
C PHE A 48 -2.73 1.15 -5.39
N PRO A 49 -2.86 0.65 -6.63
CA PRO A 49 -1.90 -0.28 -7.19
C PRO A 49 -0.54 0.37 -7.36
N CYS A 50 0.53 -0.37 -7.09
CA CYS A 50 1.89 -0.01 -7.40
C CYS A 50 2.67 -1.20 -7.98
N ARG A 51 3.76 -0.90 -8.67
CA ARG A 51 4.70 -1.92 -9.15
C ARG A 51 5.51 -2.48 -7.99
N GLU A 52 5.96 -3.71 -8.13
CA GLU A 52 6.98 -4.26 -7.23
C GLU A 52 8.26 -3.41 -7.31
N GLY A 53 8.90 -3.17 -6.15
CA GLY A 53 10.09 -2.32 -6.06
C GLY A 53 9.83 -0.82 -6.25
N VAL A 54 8.57 -0.36 -6.13
CA VAL A 54 8.26 1.08 -6.16
C VAL A 54 9.04 1.83 -5.08
N LEU A 55 9.58 3.00 -5.42
CA LEU A 55 10.28 3.83 -4.45
C LEU A 55 9.27 4.59 -3.57
N PHE A 56 9.61 4.83 -2.30
CA PHE A 56 8.74 5.59 -1.39
C PHE A 56 8.51 7.04 -1.85
N SER A 57 9.44 7.60 -2.63
CA SER A 57 9.30 8.91 -3.26
C SER A 57 8.32 8.93 -4.44
N GLU A 58 7.94 7.77 -4.97
CA GLU A 58 7.02 7.62 -6.11
C GLU A 58 5.57 7.38 -5.66
N ILE A 59 5.32 7.23 -4.36
CA ILE A 59 3.98 6.98 -3.80
C ILE A 59 3.65 7.98 -2.70
N GLU A 60 2.36 8.19 -2.48
CA GLU A 60 1.90 9.02 -1.38
C GLU A 60 1.97 8.26 -0.05
N PRO A 61 2.45 8.90 1.04
CA PRO A 61 2.46 8.27 2.35
C PRO A 61 1.04 8.17 2.92
N PHE A 62 0.85 7.18 3.78
CA PHE A 62 -0.38 7.02 4.55
C PHE A 62 -0.54 8.12 5.61
N GLU A 63 0.56 8.47 6.29
CA GLU A 63 0.65 9.64 7.15
C GLU A 63 1.91 10.42 6.77
N LYS A 64 1.75 11.69 6.42
CA LYS A 64 2.87 12.58 6.11
C LYS A 64 3.64 12.91 7.40
N ALA A 65 4.94 13.12 7.27
CA ALA A 65 5.72 13.74 8.34
C ALA A 65 5.04 15.05 8.78
N ALA A 66 5.04 15.31 10.09
CA ALA A 66 4.62 16.61 10.59
C ALA A 66 5.55 17.68 10.00
N ALA A 67 4.97 18.72 9.41
CA ALA A 67 5.69 19.88 8.88
C ALA A 67 6.25 20.75 10.00
#